data_AF-A0A6J5CAP1-F1
#
_entry.id   AF-A0A6J5CAP1-F1
#
_cell.length_a   1.000
_cell.length_b   1.000
_cell.length_c   1.000
_cell.angle_alpha   90.00
_cell.angle_beta   90.00
_cell.angle_gamma   90.00
#
_symmetry.space_group_name_H-M   'P 1'
#
loop_
_entity.id
_entity.type
_entity.pdbx_description
1 polymer ?
#
loop_
_entity_poly.entity_id
_entity_poly.type
_entity_poly.pdbx_seq_one_letter_code
_entity_poly.pdbx_strand_id
1 'polypeptide(L)'
;MGKFHNAEIYRQFSPLRDYDEYKPDYEPDTKYGYCPECACNVEAKRMDFGIGAYEYWGSKEVHKDIRDVCPRCETEVLDEQPEEEEEES
;
A
#
# COMPACT_ATOMS: atom_id res chain seq x y z
N MET A 1 -47.95 -51.77 21.72
CA MET A 1 -47.24 -50.84 22.61
C MET A 1 -45.88 -50.64 21.98
N GLY A 2 -45.65 -49.68 21.09
CA GLY A 2 -45.64 -48.22 21.32
C GLY A 2 -44.25 -47.76 20.90
N LYS A 3 -44.07 -47.44 19.61
CA LYS A 3 -42.81 -47.00 19.00
C LYS A 3 -42.53 -45.56 19.46
N PHE A 4 -41.33 -45.29 19.95
CA PHE A 4 -40.83 -43.92 20.08
C PHE A 4 -39.46 -43.85 19.41
N HIS A 5 -39.48 -43.42 18.15
CA HIS A 5 -38.31 -42.98 17.42
C HIS A 5 -37.97 -41.58 17.93
N ASN A 6 -36.93 -41.44 18.74
CA ASN A 6 -36.34 -40.13 19.04
C ASN A 6 -35.36 -39.79 17.91
N ALA A 7 -35.89 -39.33 16.78
CA ALA A 7 -35.11 -38.71 15.72
C ALA A 7 -35.45 -37.22 15.69
N GLU A 8 -34.98 -36.49 16.70
CA GLU A 8 -35.14 -35.05 16.75
C GLU A 8 -33.94 -34.33 16.11
N ILE A 9 -34.25 -33.67 15.00
CA ILE A 9 -33.91 -32.28 14.70
C ILE A 9 -32.41 -31.95 14.62
N TYR A 10 -31.83 -32.21 13.44
CA TYR A 10 -30.77 -31.36 12.88
C TYR A 10 -31.10 -31.02 11.42
N ARG A 11 -32.28 -30.44 11.20
CA ARG A 11 -32.55 -29.62 10.02
C ARG A 11 -32.67 -28.20 10.53
N GLN A 12 -31.58 -27.45 10.55
CA GLN A 12 -31.65 -25.99 10.51
C GLN A 12 -30.27 -25.34 10.37
N PHE A 13 -30.17 -24.52 9.31
CA PHE A 13 -29.17 -23.48 9.05
C PHE A 13 -27.78 -23.92 8.62
N SER A 14 -27.63 -24.23 7.33
CA SER A 14 -26.43 -23.81 6.60
C SER A 14 -26.73 -22.44 5.99
N PRO A 15 -26.33 -21.31 6.62
CA PRO A 15 -26.30 -20.05 5.90
C PRO A 15 -25.05 -20.12 5.01
N LEU A 16 -25.17 -20.76 3.84
CA LEU A 16 -24.33 -20.34 2.73
C LEU A 16 -24.83 -18.95 2.37
N ARG A 17 -24.38 -17.95 3.16
CA ARG A 17 -24.38 -16.56 2.73
C ARG A 17 -23.62 -16.61 1.42
N ASP A 18 -24.32 -16.31 0.33
CA ASP A 18 -23.71 -15.87 -0.90
C ASP A 18 -22.85 -14.66 -0.53
N TYR A 19 -21.60 -14.93 -0.16
CA TYR A 19 -20.56 -13.92 -0.10
C TYR A 19 -20.34 -13.52 -1.54
N ASP A 20 -21.01 -12.45 -1.95
CA ASP A 20 -20.62 -11.68 -3.11
C ASP A 20 -19.11 -11.45 -2.99
N GLU A 21 -18.36 -11.99 -3.95
CA GLU A 21 -16.91 -12.07 -3.91
C GLU A 21 -16.38 -10.63 -3.93
N TYR A 22 -16.08 -10.08 -2.75
CA TYR A 22 -15.49 -8.76 -2.62
C TYR A 22 -14.19 -8.73 -3.40
N LYS A 23 -14.23 -8.13 -4.60
CA LYS A 23 -13.07 -7.80 -5.40
C LYS A 23 -12.69 -6.38 -5.04
N PRO A 24 -11.74 -6.16 -4.11
CA PRO A 24 -11.21 -4.82 -3.91
C PRO A 24 -10.63 -4.36 -5.24
N ASP A 25 -11.17 -3.28 -5.78
CA ASP A 25 -10.69 -2.49 -6.90
C ASP A 25 -9.39 -1.75 -6.51
N TYR A 26 -8.41 -2.51 -5.99
CA TYR A 26 -7.11 -1.97 -5.65
C TYR A 26 -6.28 -1.80 -6.91
N GLU A 27 -6.40 -0.64 -7.55
CA GLU A 27 -5.37 -0.17 -8.45
C GLU A 27 -4.19 0.30 -7.59
N PRO A 28 -3.01 -0.32 -7.69
CA PRO A 28 -1.84 0.21 -7.01
C PRO A 28 -1.54 1.60 -7.61
N ASP A 29 -1.48 2.64 -6.77
CA ASP A 29 -0.98 3.98 -7.12
C ASP A 29 0.52 3.87 -7.47
N THR A 30 0.85 3.25 -8.60
CA THR A 30 2.21 3.16 -9.11
C THR A 30 2.55 4.49 -9.76
N LYS A 31 3.41 5.27 -9.09
CA LYS A 31 3.92 6.54 -9.61
C LYS A 31 5.17 6.28 -10.44
N TYR A 32 5.26 6.86 -11.63
CA TYR A 32 6.47 6.84 -12.45
C TYR A 32 7.18 8.20 -12.35
N GLY A 33 8.49 8.20 -12.50
CA GLY A 33 9.27 9.43 -12.62
C GLY A 33 10.70 9.17 -13.04
N TYR A 34 11.53 10.21 -13.04
CA TYR A 34 12.92 10.15 -13.48
C TYR A 34 13.89 10.05 -12.31
N CYS A 35 14.80 9.08 -12.35
CA CYS A 35 15.89 8.98 -11.40
C CYS A 35 17.12 9.74 -11.94
N PRO A 36 17.59 10.82 -11.27
CA PRO A 36 18.72 11.61 -11.74
C PRO A 36 20.06 10.83 -11.69
N GLU A 37 20.21 9.92 -10.74
CA GLU A 37 21.44 9.12 -10.59
C GLU A 37 21.53 7.96 -11.60
N CYS A 38 20.39 7.33 -11.90
CA CYS A 38 20.34 6.26 -12.89
C CYS A 38 20.14 6.77 -14.32
N ALA A 39 19.82 8.07 -14.47
CA ALA A 39 19.44 8.72 -15.71
C ALA A 39 18.36 7.95 -16.50
N CYS A 40 17.34 7.46 -15.81
CA CYS A 40 16.27 6.68 -16.43
C CYS A 40 14.91 6.88 -15.76
N ASN A 41 13.85 6.62 -16.52
CA ASN A 41 12.49 6.57 -15.97
C ASN A 41 12.29 5.26 -15.21
N VAL A 42 11.80 5.36 -13.98
CA VAL A 42 11.59 4.24 -13.07
C VAL A 42 10.19 4.29 -12.47
N GLU A 43 9.65 3.11 -12.15
CA GLU A 43 8.52 3.00 -11.24
C GLU A 43 9.01 3.33 -9.82
N ALA A 44 8.49 4.41 -9.25
CA ALA A 44 8.94 4.89 -7.97
C ALA A 44 8.46 3.97 -6.84
N LYS A 45 9.38 3.68 -5.92
CA LYS A 45 9.10 2.91 -4.71
C LYS A 45 8.91 3.88 -3.55
N ARG A 46 7.76 3.81 -2.88
CA ARG A 46 7.50 4.58 -1.67
C ARG A 46 8.26 4.01 -0.48
N MET A 47 9.09 4.80 0.18
CA MET A 47 9.91 4.40 1.33
C MET A 47 9.81 5.44 2.47
N ASP A 48 9.79 4.96 3.71
CA ASP A 48 9.75 5.81 4.91
C ASP A 48 11.17 5.98 5.49
N PHE A 49 11.65 7.21 5.51
CA PHE A 49 12.92 7.64 6.10
C PHE A 49 12.73 8.28 7.48
N GLY A 50 11.53 8.19 8.05
CA GLY A 50 11.21 8.74 9.34
C GLY A 50 11.98 8.04 10.47
N ILE A 51 12.19 8.76 11.58
CA ILE A 51 12.82 8.18 12.78
C ILE A 51 11.92 7.18 13.51
N GLY A 52 10.67 7.02 13.05
CA GLY A 52 9.67 6.15 13.65
C GLY A 52 9.07 6.76 14.91
N ALA A 53 8.74 5.91 15.88
CA ALA A 53 8.13 6.33 17.13
C ALA A 53 9.14 7.07 18.01
N TYR A 54 8.74 8.23 18.55
CA TYR A 54 9.56 9.03 19.45
C TYR A 54 8.71 9.61 20.59
N GLU A 55 9.37 10.04 21.66
CA GLU A 55 8.73 10.72 22.79
C GLU A 55 9.41 12.06 23.03
N TYR A 56 8.62 13.13 23.04
CA TYR A 56 9.11 14.48 23.28
C TYR A 56 8.25 15.12 24.38
N TRP A 57 8.87 15.45 25.52
CA TRP A 57 8.20 16.07 26.67
C TRP A 57 6.98 15.29 27.21
N GLY A 58 7.03 13.96 27.16
CA GLY A 58 5.95 13.09 27.62
C GLY A 58 4.87 12.81 26.57
N SER A 59 4.97 13.41 25.38
CA SER A 59 4.08 13.12 24.24
C SER A 59 4.71 12.09 23.32
N LYS A 60 3.99 11.00 23.04
CA LYS A 60 4.40 9.94 22.11
C LYS A 60 3.89 10.27 20.71
N GLU A 61 4.82 10.36 19.77
CA GLU A 61 4.56 10.73 18.38
C GLU A 61 5.23 9.72 17.43
N VAL A 62 4.86 9.75 16.15
CA VAL A 62 5.51 8.95 15.10
C VAL A 62 5.91 9.88 13.97
N HIS A 63 7.21 9.99 13.71
CA HIS A 63 7.71 10.74 12.57
C HIS A 63 7.74 9.83 11.36
N LYS A 64 7.08 10.27 10.29
CA LYS A 64 7.10 9.62 8.98
C LYS A 64 7.68 10.59 7.96
N ASP A 65 8.61 10.11 7.15
CA ASP A 65 9.21 10.86 6.04
C ASP A 65 9.10 9.98 4.79
N ILE A 66 7.93 10.04 4.18
CA ILE A 66 7.57 9.18 3.06
C ILE A 66 8.05 9.84 1.77
N ARG A 67 8.96 9.17 1.06
CA ARG A 67 9.51 9.64 -0.22
C ARG A 67 9.35 8.60 -1.31
N ASP A 68 9.23 9.08 -2.55
CA ASP A 68 9.20 8.24 -3.74
C ASP A 68 10.62 8.13 -4.28
N VAL A 69 11.21 6.93 -4.20
CA VAL A 69 12.62 6.70 -4.51
C VAL A 69 12.81 5.67 -5.62
N CYS A 70 13.95 5.77 -6.30
CA CYS A 70 14.35 4.80 -7.31
C CYS A 70 14.56 3.43 -6.65
N PRO A 71 13.93 2.36 -7.15
CA PRO A 71 14.04 1.02 -6.54
C PRO A 71 15.46 0.44 -6.62
N ARG A 72 16.35 1.04 -7.42
CA ARG A 72 17.72 0.58 -7.63
C ARG A 72 18.75 1.29 -6.75
N CYS A 73 18.67 2.62 -6.67
CA CYS A 73 19.69 3.44 -5.99
C CYS A 73 19.14 4.22 -4.79
N GLU A 74 17.83 4.13 -4.52
CA GLU A 74 17.15 4.79 -3.39
C GLU A 74 17.20 6.33 -3.43
N THR A 75 17.71 6.92 -4.52
CA THR A 75 17.61 8.36 -4.78
C THR A 75 16.17 8.77 -5.06
N GLU A 76 15.80 9.94 -4.57
CA GLU A 76 14.50 10.55 -4.82
C GLU A 76 14.22 10.71 -6.33
N VAL A 77 13.01 10.33 -6.72
CA VAL A 77 12.56 10.37 -8.12
C VAL A 77 11.94 11.73 -8.38
N LEU A 78 12.33 12.36 -9.49
CA LEU A 78 11.74 13.61 -9.96
C LEU A 78 10.48 13.31 -10.79
N ASP A 79 9.46 14.15 -10.67
CA ASP A 79 8.23 14.01 -11.45
C ASP A 79 8.47 14.22 -12.95
N GLU A 80 9.39 15.13 -13.31
CA GLU A 80 9.76 15.48 -14.68
C GLU A 80 11.30 15.50 -14.82
N GLN A 81 11.80 15.32 -16.06
CA GLN A 81 13.22 15.51 -16.33
C GLN A 81 13.55 17.01 -16.22
N PRO A 82 14.70 17.38 -15.63
CA PRO A 82 15.11 18.78 -15.59
C PRO A 82 15.30 19.32 -17.01
N GLU A 83 14.62 20.42 -17.33
CA GLU A 83 14.83 21.14 -18.59
C GLU A 83 16.23 21.79 -18.55
N GLU A 84 17.06 21.55 -19.56
CA GLU A 84 18.35 22.22 -19.69
C GLU A 84 18.08 23.70 -20.00
N GLU A 85 18.45 24.59 -19.07
CA GLU A 85 18.43 26.04 -19.32
C GLU A 85 19.48 26.33 -20.41
N GLU A 86 19.03 26.51 -21.65
CA GLU A 86 19.86 27.05 -22.74
C GLU A 86 20.26 28.48 -22.36
N GLU A 87 21.48 28.65 -21.84
CA GLU A 87 22.11 29.97 -21.69
C GLU A 87 22.24 30.61 -23.09
N GLU A 88 21.38 31.58 -23.38
CA GLU A 88 21.55 32.48 -24.54
C GLU A 88 22.87 33.25 -24.38
N SER A 89 23.90 32.81 -25.11
CA SER A 89 25.21 33.46 -25.20
C SER A 89 25.22 34.64 -26.18
#